data_AF-A0A7W0ERP6-F1
#
_entry.id   AF-A0A7W0ERP6-F1
#
_cell.length_a   1.000
_cell.length_b   1.000
_cell.length_c   1.000
_cell.angle_alpha   90.00
_cell.angle_beta   90.00
_cell.angle_gamma   90.00
#
_symmetry.space_group_name_H-M   'P 1'
#
loop_
_entity.id
_entity.type
_entity.pdbx_description
1 polymer ?
#
loop_
_entity_poly.entity_id
_entity_poly.type
_entity_poly.pdbx_seq_one_letter_code
_entity_poly.pdbx_strand_id
1 'polypeptide(L)'
;MFGIGMPEVLLILAVALIVIGPKKLPDLAKSLGRAIGEFKKATQEFKQSIDINSDLKDVKDKFEDMNDSIREAVDDVPTPSNDGKKVDNEAAEGPLKND
;
A
#
# COMPACT_ATOMS: atom_id res chain seq x y z
N MET A 1 -11.82 14.13 26.81
CA MET A 1 -11.70 12.97 27.72
C MET A 1 -10.37 12.30 27.45
N PHE A 2 -9.50 12.25 28.47
CA PHE A 2 -8.18 11.58 28.53
C PHE A 2 -7.37 11.50 27.22
N GLY A 3 -6.60 12.56 26.94
CA GLY A 3 -5.41 12.44 26.12
C GLY A 3 -4.30 11.83 26.97
N ILE A 4 -3.68 10.76 26.51
CA ILE A 4 -2.43 10.27 27.12
C ILE A 4 -1.38 11.35 26.82
N GLY A 5 -1.11 12.18 27.82
CA GLY A 5 -0.05 13.18 27.76
C GLY A 5 1.29 12.55 28.13
N MET A 6 2.35 13.34 27.98
CA MET A 6 3.68 12.95 28.47
C MET A 6 3.70 12.56 29.96
N PRO A 7 2.95 13.21 30.87
CA PRO A 7 2.91 12.81 32.28
C PRO A 7 2.38 11.39 32.48
N GLU A 8 1.29 11.02 31.81
CA GLU A 8 0.68 9.69 31.91
C GLU A 8 1.62 8.60 31.37
N VAL A 9 2.28 8.85 30.24
CA VAL A 9 3.29 7.92 29.68
C VAL A 9 4.44 7.72 30.67
N LEU A 10 4.96 8.80 31.27
CA LEU A 10 6.05 8.72 32.24
C LEU A 10 5.65 7.95 33.50
N LEU A 11 4.41 8.10 33.99
CA LEU A 11 3.91 7.35 35.13
C LEU A 11 3.89 5.83 34.84
N ILE A 12 3.35 5.45 33.67
CA ILE A 12 3.32 4.04 33.25
C ILE A 12 4.74 3.49 33.10
N LEU A 13 5.65 4.28 32.53
CA LEU A 13 7.05 3.90 32.35
C LEU A 13 7.74 3.72 33.71
N ALA A 14 7.48 4.59 34.69
CA ALA A 14 7.99 4.45 36.05
C ALA A 14 7.50 3.15 36.72
N VAL A 15 6.22 2.79 36.58
CA VAL A 15 5.69 1.53 37.11
C VAL A 15 6.33 0.33 36.41
N ALA A 16 6.46 0.36 35.08
CA ALA A 16 7.12 -0.69 34.32
C ALA A 16 8.60 -0.86 34.73
N LEU A 17 9.30 0.24 35.02
CA LEU A 17 10.67 0.24 35.53
C LEU A 17 10.79 -0.38 36.92
N ILE A 18 9.77 -0.25 37.78
CA ILE A 18 9.78 -0.89 39.10
C ILE A 18 9.63 -2.42 38.94
N VAL A 19 8.73 -2.85 38.06
CA VAL A 19 8.46 -4.28 37.81
C VAL A 19 9.64 -4.97 37.14
N ILE A 20 10.19 -4.35 36.09
CA ILE A 20 11.27 -4.93 35.29
C ILE A 20 12.65 -4.61 35.90
N GLY A 21 12.80 -3.42 36.49
CA GLY A 21 14.06 -2.87 36.97
C GLY A 21 14.76 -1.99 35.92
N PRO A 22 15.21 -0.76 36.26
CA PRO A 22 15.86 0.15 35.30
C PRO A 22 17.19 -0.40 34.77
N LYS A 23 17.86 -1.27 35.54
CA LYS A 23 19.09 -1.94 35.10
C LYS A 23 18.84 -3.02 34.05
N LYS A 24 17.64 -3.63 33.99
CA LYS A 24 17.32 -4.69 33.02
C LYS A 24 16.84 -4.15 31.68
N LEU A 25 16.27 -2.94 31.65
CA LEU A 25 15.86 -2.27 30.42
C LEU A 25 16.97 -2.20 29.34
N PRO A 26 18.20 -1.74 29.64
CA PRO A 26 19.26 -1.69 28.64
C PRO A 26 19.67 -3.08 28.15
N ASP A 27 19.61 -4.10 29.01
CA ASP A 27 19.95 -5.48 28.62
C ASP A 27 18.87 -6.10 27.73
N LEU A 28 17.58 -5.83 28.02
CA LEU A 28 16.45 -6.21 27.17
C LEU A 28 16.52 -5.49 25.82
N ALA A 29 16.80 -4.19 25.81
CA ALA A 29 16.94 -3.41 24.59
C ALA A 29 18.11 -3.90 23.73
N LYS A 30 19.27 -4.25 24.34
CA LYS A 30 20.40 -4.85 23.62
C LYS A 30 20.05 -6.21 23.03
N SER A 31 19.35 -7.05 23.79
CA SER A 31 18.95 -8.39 23.35
C SER A 31 17.94 -8.32 22.20
N LEU A 32 16.90 -7.49 22.35
CA LEU A 32 15.91 -7.26 21.29
C LEU A 32 16.54 -6.59 20.07
N GLY A 33 17.43 -5.61 20.26
CA GLY A 33 18.14 -4.95 19.17
C GLY A 33 19.02 -5.90 18.36
N ARG A 34 19.72 -6.82 19.04
CA ARG A 34 20.47 -7.90 18.38
C ARG A 34 19.53 -8.83 17.62
N ALA A 35 18.44 -9.28 18.24
CA ALA A 35 17.45 -10.15 17.61
C ALA A 35 16.82 -9.51 16.36
N ILE A 36 16.44 -8.24 16.42
CA ILE A 36 15.92 -7.49 15.27
C ILE A 36 17.00 -7.34 14.18
N GLY A 37 18.25 -7.08 14.57
CA GLY A 37 19.37 -6.97 13.63
C GLY A 37 19.64 -8.28 12.89
N GLU A 38 19.67 -9.39 13.62
CA GLU A 38 19.83 -10.74 13.06
C GLU A 38 18.62 -11.13 12.19
N PHE A 39 17.41 -10.83 12.65
CA PHE A 39 16.18 -11.06 11.87
C PHE A 39 16.18 -10.27 10.56
N LYS A 40 16.59 -9.00 10.59
CA LYS A 40 16.72 -8.17 9.39
C LYS A 40 17.74 -8.75 8.43
N LYS A 41 18.91 -9.17 8.95
CA LYS A 41 19.98 -9.78 8.14
C LYS A 41 19.51 -11.08 7.49
N ALA A 42 18.89 -11.97 8.27
CA ALA A 42 18.31 -13.22 7.77
C ALA A 42 17.22 -12.96 6.72
N THR A 43 16.36 -11.97 6.93
CA THR A 43 15.34 -11.56 5.94
C THR A 43 15.97 -11.02 4.65
N GLN A 44 17.08 -10.30 4.75
CA GLN A 44 17.80 -9.76 3.60
C GLN A 44 18.51 -10.87 2.80
N GLU A 45 19.15 -11.81 3.49
CA GLU A 45 19.75 -13.01 2.88
C GLU A 45 18.66 -13.88 2.23
N PHE A 46 17.49 -14.01 2.88
CA PHE A 46 16.33 -14.70 2.30
C PHE A 46 15.78 -14.00 1.05
N LYS A 47 15.68 -12.66 1.06
CA LYS A 47 15.32 -11.85 -0.12
C LYS A 47 16.36 -11.87 -1.25
N GLN A 48 17.59 -12.26 -0.95
CA GLN A 48 18.66 -12.39 -1.94
C GLN A 48 18.76 -13.82 -2.48
N SER A 49 18.40 -14.83 -1.67
CA SER A 49 18.40 -16.25 -2.06
C SER A 49 17.11 -16.69 -2.74
N ILE A 50 15.97 -16.12 -2.35
CA ILE A 50 14.83 -16.04 -3.26
C ILE A 50 15.14 -14.87 -4.17
N ASP A 51 15.39 -15.12 -5.45
CA ASP A 51 15.82 -14.12 -6.43
C ASP A 51 14.68 -13.18 -6.84
N ILE A 52 13.93 -12.68 -5.84
CA ILE A 52 12.80 -11.78 -6.00
C ILE A 52 13.24 -10.52 -6.75
N ASN A 53 14.50 -10.11 -6.65
CA ASN A 53 14.99 -8.95 -7.40
C ASN A 53 15.27 -9.26 -8.88
N SER A 54 15.80 -10.44 -9.23
CA SER A 54 15.94 -10.81 -10.65
C SER A 54 14.57 -11.13 -11.25
N ASP A 55 13.77 -11.95 -10.58
CA ASP A 55 12.44 -12.33 -11.03
C ASP A 55 11.50 -11.12 -11.17
N LEU A 56 11.51 -10.17 -10.22
CA LEU A 56 10.70 -8.94 -10.34
C LEU A 56 11.24 -7.96 -11.38
N LYS A 57 12.57 -7.87 -11.57
CA LYS A 57 13.14 -7.05 -12.65
C LYS A 57 12.74 -7.61 -14.01
N ASP A 58 12.87 -8.92 -14.20
CA ASP A 58 12.53 -9.57 -15.47
C ASP A 58 11.03 -9.48 -15.76
N VAL A 59 10.17 -9.58 -14.74
CA VAL A 59 8.73 -9.35 -14.88
C VAL A 59 8.43 -7.88 -15.18
N LYS A 60 9.11 -6.93 -14.52
CA LYS A 60 8.92 -5.49 -14.75
C LYS A 60 9.37 -5.08 -16.16
N ASP A 61 10.53 -5.56 -16.61
CA ASP A 61 11.08 -5.27 -17.94
C ASP A 61 10.16 -5.86 -19.03
N LYS A 62 9.66 -7.10 -18.86
CA LYS A 62 8.64 -7.69 -19.76
C LYS A 62 7.32 -6.92 -19.77
N PHE A 63 6.88 -6.40 -18.62
CA PHE A 63 5.68 -5.58 -18.52
C PHE A 63 5.85 -4.21 -19.20
N GLU A 64 7.02 -3.59 -19.09
CA GLU A 64 7.36 -2.33 -19.78
C GLU A 64 7.39 -2.55 -21.30
N ASP A 65 8.05 -3.61 -21.80
CA ASP A 65 8.05 -3.97 -23.22
C ASP A 65 6.63 -4.23 -23.75
N MET A 66 5.82 -4.97 -23.01
CA MET A 66 4.42 -5.21 -23.36
C MET A 66 3.59 -3.93 -23.35
N ASN A 67 3.80 -3.05 -22.39
CA ASN A 67 3.05 -1.80 -22.28
C ASN A 67 3.40 -0.83 -23.42
N ASP A 68 4.66 -0.78 -23.83
CA ASP A 68 5.09 0.02 -24.98
C ASP A 68 4.58 -0.58 -26.30
N SER A 69 4.57 -1.92 -26.42
CA SER A 69 3.95 -2.62 -27.56
C SER A 69 2.44 -2.38 -27.64
N ILE A 70 1.76 -2.36 -26.48
CA ILE A 70 0.33 -2.05 -26.40
C ILE A 70 0.10 -0.59 -26.73
N ARG A 71 0.94 0.35 -26.27
CA ARG A 71 0.83 1.77 -26.62
C ARG A 71 1.05 2.01 -28.11
N GLU A 72 2.04 1.38 -28.70
CA GLU A 72 2.32 1.45 -30.14
C GLU A 72 1.15 0.88 -30.97
N ALA A 73 0.53 -0.21 -30.51
CA ALA A 73 -0.68 -0.75 -31.12
C ALA A 73 -1.96 0.08 -30.83
N VAL A 74 -1.97 0.87 -29.75
CA VAL A 74 -3.10 1.72 -29.34
C VAL A 74 -3.05 3.12 -29.99
N ASP A 75 -1.89 3.61 -30.41
CA ASP A 75 -1.77 4.85 -31.19
C ASP A 75 -2.35 4.73 -32.61
N ASP A 76 -2.54 3.50 -33.13
CA ASP A 76 -3.30 3.21 -34.37
C ASP A 76 -4.77 2.81 -34.11
N VAL A 77 -5.20 2.80 -32.84
CA VAL A 77 -6.63 2.75 -32.52
C VAL A 77 -7.12 4.19 -32.53
N PRO A 78 -7.95 4.61 -33.50
CA PRO A 78 -8.65 5.87 -33.39
C PRO A 78 -9.44 5.78 -32.09
N THR A 79 -9.05 6.56 -31.09
CA THR A 79 -9.94 6.78 -29.95
C THR A 79 -11.23 7.30 -30.57
N PRO A 80 -12.36 6.59 -30.45
CA PRO A 80 -13.62 7.16 -30.89
C PRO A 80 -13.79 8.40 -30.02
N SER A 81 -13.61 9.58 -30.65
CA SER A 81 -13.99 10.84 -30.05
C SER A 81 -15.40 10.65 -29.56
N ASN A 82 -15.58 10.60 -28.24
CA ASN A 82 -16.90 10.59 -27.64
C ASN A 82 -17.41 12.03 -27.67
N ASP A 83 -17.52 12.57 -28.89
CA ASP A 83 -18.22 13.79 -29.21
C ASP A 83 -19.68 13.43 -29.45
N GLY A 84 -20.47 13.73 -28.42
CA GLY A 84 -21.89 14.01 -28.46
C GLY A 84 -22.73 13.32 -29.53
N LYS A 85 -23.32 12.17 -29.18
CA LYS A 85 -24.65 11.85 -29.71
C LYS A 85 -25.66 11.89 -28.58
N LYS A 86 -26.45 12.96 -28.63
CA LYS A 86 -27.64 13.23 -27.82
C LYS A 86 -28.46 11.95 -27.68
N VAL A 87 -28.78 11.60 -26.44
CA VAL A 87 -29.85 10.65 -26.13
C VAL A 87 -31.13 11.48 -26.17
N ASP A 88 -31.72 11.57 -27.37
CA ASP A 88 -33.09 11.99 -27.59
C ASP A 88 -34.02 10.98 -26.94
N ASN A 89 -34.38 11.27 -25.69
CA ASN A 89 -35.38 10.54 -24.95
C ASN A 89 -36.76 11.01 -25.45
N GLU A 90 -37.26 10.36 -26.50
CA GLU A 90 -38.61 10.60 -27.02
C GLU A 90 -39.45 9.32 -26.94
N ALA A 91 -40.66 9.51 -26.39
CA ALA A 91 -41.81 8.61 -26.32
C ALA A 91 -41.90 7.60 -25.16
N ALA A 92 -42.61 8.02 -24.09
CA ALA A 92 -43.76 7.28 -23.57
C ALA A 92 -44.52 8.06 -22.47
N GLU A 93 -45.18 9.18 -22.81
CA GLU A 93 -46.43 9.57 -22.14
C GLU A 93 -47.47 9.87 -23.22
N GLY A 94 -48.51 9.02 -23.24
CA GLY A 94 -49.49 8.93 -24.31
C GLY A 94 -50.52 10.06 -24.34
N PRO A 95 -51.40 10.05 -25.35
CA PRO A 95 -52.38 11.10 -25.56
C PRO A 95 -53.64 10.80 -24.76
N LEU A 96 -54.06 11.72 -23.89
CA LEU A 96 -55.44 11.77 -23.43
C LEU A 96 -55.94 13.22 -23.50
N LYS A 97 -56.64 13.49 -24.61
CA LYS A 97 -57.65 14.55 -24.73
C LYS A 97 -58.97 14.05 -24.15
N ASN A 98 -59.91 14.99 -23.97
CA ASN A 98 -61.36 14.88 -23.70
C ASN A 98 -61.68 15.03 -22.20
N ASP A 99 -62.52 15.95 -21.71
CA ASP A 99 -63.48 16.94 -22.26
C ASP A 99 -63.58 18.14 -21.28
#